data_AF-A0A418KU26-F1
#
_entry.id   AF-A0A418KU26-F1
#
_cell.length_a   1.000
_cell.length_b   1.000
_cell.length_c   1.000
_cell.angle_alpha   90.00
_cell.angle_beta   90.00
_cell.angle_gamma   90.00
#
_symmetry.space_group_name_H-M   'P 1'
#
loop_
_entity.id
_entity.type
_entity.pdbx_description
1 polymer ?
#
loop_
_entity_poly.entity_id
_entity_poly.type
_entity_poly.pdbx_seq_one_letter_code
_entity_poly.pdbx_strand_id
1 'polypeptide(L)'
;MLVAVALVVAALVAGGAAIVADGVDGPTTPSLDLAVTTIDGRDVAVVAYQHEAGGTLGRIRWVFARELTVRVAAVDLATGDHLWDRPISAAYPAVEAGVLAAGGGYAYLTTDDGLVIVDLDDGDVIARGDGVDGLGAAYLASRTASAHDAAADAVVTLTSGGAVLAIPVGGTTARPAAPDVAARWRDVLNVDDDRDLYGSESGTTSKTALTADGASLSLNTWGTRTDFFVLDTAAERYGVAAGHGAGFLVLETLDVPQSTLSVVDPATFEPAHTYRLPGSLRQAVDAPGGRVLILTENDDETGLLVVATAGGFTEFEVGEPGLLWF
;
A
#
# COMPACT_ATOMS: atom_id res chain seq x y z
N MET A 1 49.60 -9.41 29.74
CA MET A 1 48.48 -10.29 29.34
C MET A 1 47.13 -9.74 29.81
N LEU A 2 46.96 -9.44 31.11
CA LEU A 2 45.70 -8.94 31.69
C LEU A 2 45.17 -7.62 31.07
N VAL A 3 46.06 -6.68 30.74
CA VAL A 3 45.70 -5.41 30.08
C VAL A 3 45.20 -5.60 28.64
N ALA A 4 45.77 -6.56 27.91
CA ALA A 4 45.35 -6.87 26.53
C ALA A 4 43.96 -7.52 26.51
N VAL A 5 43.68 -8.42 27.47
CA VAL A 5 42.35 -9.02 27.63
C VAL A 5 41.31 -7.97 28.03
N ALA A 6 41.63 -7.06 28.95
CA ALA A 6 40.73 -5.98 29.35
C ALA A 6 40.41 -5.02 28.19
N LEU A 7 41.39 -4.68 27.35
CA LEU A 7 41.17 -3.85 26.16
C LEU A 7 40.31 -4.56 25.10
N VAL A 8 40.51 -5.86 24.89
CA VAL A 8 39.69 -6.66 23.97
C VAL A 8 38.25 -6.75 24.47
N VAL A 9 38.04 -6.98 25.77
CA VAL A 9 36.70 -7.02 26.37
C VAL A 9 36.02 -5.65 26.29
N ALA A 10 36.73 -4.56 26.60
CA ALA A 10 36.18 -3.21 26.49
C ALA A 10 35.82 -2.84 25.04
N ALA A 11 36.64 -3.23 24.06
CA ALA A 11 36.35 -3.03 22.65
C ALA A 11 35.16 -3.88 22.16
N LEU A 12 35.01 -5.11 22.65
CA LEU A 12 33.86 -5.96 22.34
C LEU A 12 32.57 -5.46 22.99
N VAL A 13 32.64 -4.95 24.23
CA VAL A 13 31.47 -4.37 24.92
C VAL A 13 31.07 -3.05 24.27
N ALA A 14 32.03 -2.18 23.93
CA ALA A 14 31.75 -0.93 23.23
C ALA A 14 31.26 -1.17 21.80
N GLY A 15 31.86 -2.12 21.07
CA GLY A 15 31.39 -2.55 19.75
C GLY A 15 30.01 -3.19 19.81
N GLY A 16 29.73 -4.03 20.80
CA GLY A 16 28.42 -4.62 21.04
C GLY A 16 27.36 -3.59 21.41
N ALA A 17 27.69 -2.61 22.25
CA ALA A 17 26.79 -1.52 22.64
C ALA A 17 26.48 -0.57 21.46
N ALA A 18 27.47 -0.30 20.59
CA ALA A 18 27.25 0.45 19.37
C ALA A 18 26.33 -0.30 18.38
N ILE A 19 26.47 -1.63 18.28
CA ILE A 19 25.58 -2.46 17.44
C ILE A 19 24.13 -2.47 17.96
N VAL A 20 23.94 -2.44 19.28
CA VAL A 20 22.60 -2.39 19.89
C VAL A 20 21.98 -0.99 19.81
N ALA A 21 22.80 0.06 19.79
CA ALA A 21 22.34 1.45 19.73
C ALA A 21 21.94 1.91 18.31
N ASP A 22 22.43 1.24 17.26
CA ASP A 22 22.25 1.64 15.85
C ASP A 22 20.97 1.06 15.20
N GLY A 23 20.12 0.40 15.99
CA GLY A 23 18.93 -0.29 15.49
C GLY A 23 19.26 -1.50 14.61
N VAL A 24 18.34 -2.46 14.53
CA VAL A 24 18.40 -3.56 13.55
C VAL A 24 17.48 -3.27 12.36
N ASP A 25 16.65 -2.24 12.48
CA ASP A 25 15.62 -1.91 11.51
C ASP A 25 16.15 -0.90 10.50
N GLY A 26 15.95 -1.20 9.22
CA GLY A 26 16.33 -0.36 8.10
C GLY A 26 15.11 0.30 7.46
N PRO A 27 15.32 1.07 6.39
CA PRO A 27 14.25 1.82 5.74
C PRO A 27 13.10 0.91 5.30
N THR A 28 11.90 1.48 5.28
CA THR A 28 10.68 0.81 4.82
C THR A 28 10.03 1.59 3.68
N THR A 29 9.85 0.92 2.54
CA THR A 29 9.23 1.52 1.36
C THR A 29 7.82 0.96 1.23
N PRO A 30 6.76 1.72 1.53
CA PRO A 30 5.39 1.25 1.41
C PRO A 30 5.00 1.00 -0.04
N SER A 31 4.06 0.08 -0.23
CA SER A 31 3.47 -0.23 -1.53
C SER A 31 2.72 0.95 -2.13
N LEU A 32 2.41 0.84 -3.42
CA LEU A 32 1.54 1.80 -4.12
C LEU A 32 0.05 1.62 -3.77
N ASP A 33 -0.31 0.48 -3.16
CA ASP A 33 -1.69 0.11 -2.87
C ASP A 33 -1.87 -0.39 -1.43
N LEU A 34 -2.92 0.07 -0.77
CA LEU A 34 -3.43 -0.33 0.55
C LEU A 34 -4.93 -0.64 0.48
N ALA A 35 -5.42 -1.41 1.45
CA ALA A 35 -6.85 -1.66 1.62
C ALA A 35 -7.32 -1.28 3.03
N VAL A 36 -8.60 -0.97 3.16
CA VAL A 36 -9.24 -0.65 4.45
C VAL A 36 -10.30 -1.68 4.75
N THR A 37 -10.31 -2.17 5.99
CA THR A 37 -11.26 -3.19 6.45
C THR A 37 -11.54 -3.01 7.94
N THR A 38 -12.30 -3.95 8.52
CA THR A 38 -12.56 -4.03 9.94
C THR A 38 -12.09 -5.37 10.50
N ILE A 39 -11.34 -5.36 11.61
CA ILE A 39 -10.94 -6.55 12.37
C ILE A 39 -11.43 -6.39 13.80
N ASP A 40 -12.22 -7.33 14.32
CA ASP A 40 -12.84 -7.25 15.65
C ASP A 40 -13.59 -5.93 15.93
N GLY A 41 -14.19 -5.31 14.91
CA GLY A 41 -14.88 -4.02 15.04
C GLY A 41 -13.96 -2.79 15.06
N ARG A 42 -12.65 -2.95 14.85
CA ARG A 42 -11.67 -1.87 14.69
C ARG A 42 -11.44 -1.59 13.21
N ASP A 43 -11.40 -0.32 12.82
CA ASP A 43 -11.05 0.05 11.46
C ASP A 43 -9.54 -0.06 11.27
N VAL A 44 -9.13 -0.78 10.23
CA VAL A 44 -7.74 -1.19 10.01
C VAL A 44 -7.32 -0.89 8.59
N ALA A 45 -6.11 -0.35 8.43
CA ALA A 45 -5.42 -0.32 7.15
C ALA A 45 -4.54 -1.56 7.00
N VAL A 46 -4.67 -2.24 5.88
CA VAL A 46 -3.76 -3.31 5.48
C VAL A 46 -2.80 -2.74 4.44
N VAL A 47 -1.51 -2.72 4.78
CA VAL A 47 -0.47 -2.07 4.00
C VAL A 47 0.64 -3.08 3.72
N ALA A 48 1.08 -3.16 2.46
CA ALA A 48 2.28 -3.90 2.12
C ALA A 48 3.48 -2.94 2.07
N TYR A 49 4.67 -3.42 2.38
CA TYR A 49 5.87 -2.60 2.32
C TYR A 49 7.10 -3.47 2.12
N GLN A 50 8.13 -2.89 1.53
CA GLN A 50 9.47 -3.45 1.52
C GLN A 50 10.18 -3.02 2.79
N HIS A 51 10.93 -3.94 3.38
CA HIS A 51 11.77 -3.68 4.53
C HIS A 51 13.20 -4.12 4.20
N GLU A 52 14.12 -3.18 4.35
CA GLU A 52 15.55 -3.44 4.31
C GLU A 52 16.06 -3.73 5.72
N ALA A 53 16.87 -4.78 5.88
CA ALA A 53 17.55 -5.02 7.15
C ALA A 53 18.53 -3.87 7.48
N GLY A 54 18.39 -3.25 8.66
CA GLY A 54 19.12 -2.03 9.05
C GLY A 54 20.29 -2.21 10.03
N GLY A 55 20.92 -1.07 10.34
CA GLY A 55 22.11 -0.95 11.19
C GLY A 55 23.44 -1.26 10.50
N THR A 56 24.56 -1.06 11.20
CA THR A 56 25.91 -1.38 10.69
C THR A 56 26.06 -2.85 10.23
N LEU A 57 25.37 -3.80 10.89
CA LEU A 57 25.32 -5.20 10.47
C LEU A 57 24.36 -5.44 9.30
N GLY A 58 23.22 -4.73 9.24
CA GLY A 58 22.32 -4.75 8.08
C GLY A 58 22.98 -4.23 6.82
N ARG A 59 23.77 -3.16 6.89
CA ARG A 59 24.59 -2.66 5.77
C ARG A 59 25.65 -3.67 5.31
N ILE A 60 26.32 -4.34 6.26
CA ILE A 60 27.25 -5.43 5.93
C ILE A 60 26.50 -6.59 5.28
N ARG A 61 25.34 -7.00 5.81
CA ARG A 61 24.50 -8.06 5.22
C ARG A 61 23.91 -7.67 3.87
N TRP A 62 23.50 -6.43 3.66
CA TRP A 62 23.01 -5.91 2.39
C TRP A 62 24.08 -6.06 1.30
N VAL A 63 25.33 -5.73 1.62
CA VAL A 63 26.49 -5.91 0.73
C VAL A 63 26.71 -7.38 0.35
N PHE A 64 26.38 -8.33 1.23
CA PHE A 64 26.67 -9.76 1.01
C PHE A 64 25.45 -10.64 0.66
N ALA A 65 24.22 -10.21 0.96
CA ALA A 65 23.02 -11.05 0.95
C ALA A 65 21.75 -10.34 0.40
N ARG A 66 21.75 -9.00 0.26
CA ARG A 66 20.58 -8.22 -0.23
C ARG A 66 19.25 -8.70 0.37
N GLU A 67 19.20 -8.82 1.69
CA GLU A 67 18.00 -9.27 2.42
C GLU A 67 16.94 -8.16 2.41
N LEU A 68 16.23 -8.06 1.28
CA LEU A 68 15.00 -7.31 1.13
C LEU A 68 13.85 -8.26 1.44
N THR A 69 13.01 -7.88 2.39
CA THR A 69 11.80 -8.63 2.71
C THR A 69 10.59 -7.81 2.33
N VAL A 70 9.58 -8.50 1.79
CA VAL A 70 8.27 -7.89 1.57
C VAL A 70 7.41 -8.30 2.74
N ARG A 71 6.76 -7.31 3.35
CA ARG A 71 5.92 -7.48 4.52
C ARG A 71 4.53 -6.95 4.25
N VAL A 72 3.57 -7.44 5.03
CA VAL A 72 2.23 -6.89 5.12
C VAL A 72 1.92 -6.68 6.59
N ALA A 73 1.31 -5.54 6.91
CA ALA A 73 0.87 -5.21 8.25
C ALA A 73 -0.60 -4.77 8.27
N ALA A 74 -1.27 -5.04 9.38
CA ALA A 74 -2.57 -4.49 9.74
C ALA A 74 -2.36 -3.41 10.81
N VAL A 75 -2.72 -2.16 10.49
CA VAL A 75 -2.55 -1.00 11.36
C VAL A 75 -3.91 -0.50 11.83
N ASP A 76 -4.11 -0.43 13.15
CA ASP A 76 -5.30 0.16 13.78
C ASP A 76 -5.34 1.66 13.47
N LEU A 77 -6.39 2.12 12.78
CA LEU A 77 -6.50 3.51 12.34
C LEU A 77 -6.83 4.50 13.47
N ALA A 78 -7.16 4.01 14.67
CA ALA A 78 -7.41 4.87 15.83
C ALA A 78 -6.13 5.12 16.65
N THR A 79 -5.24 4.12 16.76
CA THR A 79 -4.04 4.21 17.62
C THR A 79 -2.74 4.23 16.85
N GLY A 80 -2.71 3.72 15.62
CA GLY A 80 -1.49 3.46 14.86
C GLY A 80 -0.81 2.13 15.22
N ASP A 81 -1.37 1.38 16.17
CA ASP A 81 -0.77 0.12 16.60
C ASP A 81 -0.89 -0.95 15.50
N HIS A 82 0.16 -1.74 15.35
CA HIS A 82 0.12 -2.90 14.46
C HIS A 82 -0.61 -4.03 15.16
N LEU A 83 -1.70 -4.52 14.57
CA LEU A 83 -2.39 -5.71 15.03
C LEU A 83 -1.56 -6.96 14.73
N TRP A 84 -0.92 -6.96 13.55
CA TRP A 84 0.09 -7.93 13.14
C TRP A 84 0.95 -7.35 12.01
N ASP A 85 2.13 -7.94 11.82
CA ASP A 85 3.06 -7.63 10.74
C ASP A 85 3.81 -8.92 10.35
N ARG A 86 3.68 -9.33 9.09
CA ARG A 86 4.15 -10.62 8.58
C ARG A 86 5.02 -10.48 7.34
N PRO A 87 6.15 -11.22 7.26
CA PRO A 87 6.87 -11.36 6.01
C PRO A 87 6.07 -12.24 5.03
N ILE A 88 5.80 -11.72 3.84
CA ILE A 88 5.14 -12.48 2.76
C ILE A 88 6.15 -13.07 1.77
N SER A 89 7.32 -12.46 1.62
CA SER A 89 8.43 -13.00 0.82
C SER A 89 9.77 -12.74 1.49
N ALA A 90 10.64 -13.76 1.46
CA ALA A 90 11.96 -13.75 2.08
C ALA A 90 13.11 -13.75 1.05
N ALA A 91 12.83 -13.57 -0.24
CA ALA A 91 13.81 -13.79 -1.30
C ALA A 91 13.95 -12.60 -2.24
N TYR A 92 15.21 -12.21 -2.43
CA TYR A 92 15.70 -11.39 -3.52
C TYR A 92 15.45 -12.07 -4.88
N PRO A 93 15.16 -11.32 -5.97
CA PRO A 93 15.09 -9.86 -6.06
C PRO A 93 13.84 -9.32 -5.37
N ALA A 94 13.97 -8.20 -4.65
CA ALA A 94 12.86 -7.55 -3.97
C ALA A 94 11.65 -7.43 -4.90
N VAL A 95 10.55 -8.02 -4.45
CA VAL A 95 9.30 -8.06 -5.18
C VAL A 95 8.44 -6.92 -4.65
N GLU A 96 7.95 -6.03 -5.51
CA GLU A 96 6.99 -5.03 -5.06
C GLU A 96 5.65 -5.72 -4.78
N ALA A 97 5.00 -5.30 -3.69
CA ALA A 97 3.67 -5.77 -3.33
C ALA A 97 2.67 -4.63 -3.36
N GLY A 98 1.38 -4.96 -3.38
CA GLY A 98 0.27 -4.02 -3.22
C GLY A 98 -0.95 -4.75 -2.68
N VAL A 99 -1.70 -4.11 -1.80
CA VAL A 99 -2.93 -4.70 -1.24
C VAL A 99 -4.11 -4.27 -2.12
N LEU A 100 -4.73 -5.22 -2.81
CA LEU A 100 -5.82 -4.96 -3.74
C LEU A 100 -7.15 -4.71 -3.03
N ALA A 101 -7.44 -5.54 -2.03
CA ALA A 101 -8.69 -5.55 -1.28
C ALA A 101 -8.50 -6.25 0.06
N ALA A 102 -9.38 -5.96 1.01
CA ALA A 102 -9.47 -6.66 2.29
C ALA A 102 -10.93 -6.70 2.75
N GLY A 103 -11.37 -7.86 3.23
CA GLY A 103 -12.75 -8.06 3.68
C GLY A 103 -13.08 -9.54 3.90
N GLY A 104 -14.12 -9.80 4.68
CA GLY A 104 -14.62 -11.16 4.94
C GLY A 104 -13.59 -12.13 5.53
N GLY A 105 -12.64 -11.63 6.32
CA GLY A 105 -11.59 -12.42 6.96
C GLY A 105 -10.29 -12.56 6.14
N TYR A 106 -10.22 -12.01 4.93
CA TYR A 106 -9.03 -12.13 4.08
C TYR A 106 -8.55 -10.78 3.53
N ALA A 107 -7.25 -10.68 3.29
CA ALA A 107 -6.65 -9.65 2.46
C ALA A 107 -5.99 -10.27 1.22
N TYR A 108 -6.09 -9.55 0.11
CA TYR A 108 -5.62 -9.98 -1.20
C TYR A 108 -4.50 -9.07 -1.65
N LEU A 109 -3.33 -9.64 -1.86
CA LEU A 109 -2.14 -8.93 -2.24
C LEU A 109 -1.67 -9.37 -3.61
N THR A 110 -1.13 -8.45 -4.37
CA THR A 110 -0.37 -8.77 -5.57
C THR A 110 1.10 -8.56 -5.31
N THR A 111 1.90 -9.52 -5.74
CA THR A 111 3.35 -9.48 -5.82
C THR A 111 3.77 -9.72 -7.27
N ASP A 112 5.04 -9.55 -7.62
CA ASP A 112 5.55 -9.97 -8.94
C ASP A 112 5.44 -11.49 -9.15
N ASP A 113 5.48 -12.28 -8.07
CA ASP A 113 5.19 -13.72 -8.08
C ASP A 113 3.68 -14.03 -8.16
N GLY A 114 2.84 -12.99 -8.23
CA GLY A 114 1.41 -13.12 -8.37
C GLY A 114 0.60 -12.86 -7.09
N LEU A 115 -0.63 -13.39 -7.07
CA LEU A 115 -1.64 -13.18 -6.06
C LEU A 115 -1.30 -13.95 -4.79
N VAL A 116 -1.47 -13.31 -3.64
CA VAL A 116 -1.33 -13.89 -2.30
C VAL A 116 -2.60 -13.55 -1.53
N ILE A 117 -3.15 -14.54 -0.84
CA ILE A 117 -4.28 -14.37 0.08
C ILE A 117 -3.76 -14.60 1.49
N VAL A 118 -3.97 -13.62 2.37
CA VAL A 118 -3.62 -13.72 3.80
C VAL A 118 -4.86 -13.66 4.66
N ASP A 119 -4.80 -14.30 5.83
CA ASP A 119 -5.80 -14.22 6.87
C ASP A 119 -5.74 -12.86 7.57
N LEU A 120 -6.88 -12.22 7.81
CA LEU A 120 -6.91 -10.92 8.48
C LEU A 120 -6.73 -11.03 10.00
N ASP A 121 -6.95 -12.19 10.62
CA ASP A 121 -6.86 -12.32 12.07
C ASP A 121 -5.40 -12.32 12.55
N ASP A 122 -4.49 -12.95 11.80
CA ASP A 122 -3.08 -13.10 12.18
C ASP A 122 -2.04 -12.81 11.07
N GLY A 123 -2.49 -12.51 9.85
CA GLY A 123 -1.65 -12.20 8.70
C GLY A 123 -1.03 -13.43 8.02
N ASP A 124 -1.39 -14.66 8.40
CA ASP A 124 -0.81 -15.87 7.82
C ASP A 124 -1.24 -16.07 6.36
N VAL A 125 -0.33 -16.57 5.53
CA VAL A 125 -0.61 -16.84 4.10
C VAL A 125 -1.51 -18.07 3.97
N ILE A 126 -2.71 -17.88 3.43
CA ILE A 126 -3.70 -18.94 3.19
C ILE A 126 -3.46 -19.61 1.83
N ALA A 127 -3.19 -18.82 0.80
CA ALA A 127 -2.96 -19.31 -0.56
C ALA A 127 -2.08 -18.36 -1.37
N ARG A 128 -1.38 -18.89 -2.38
CA ARG A 128 -0.52 -18.12 -3.28
C ARG A 128 -0.57 -18.70 -4.69
N GLY A 129 -0.63 -17.81 -5.68
CA GLY A 129 -0.50 -18.14 -7.10
C GLY A 129 -1.45 -19.24 -7.55
N ASP A 130 -0.93 -20.26 -8.23
CA ASP A 130 -1.68 -21.42 -8.69
C ASP A 130 -2.22 -22.33 -7.56
N GLY A 131 -1.76 -22.12 -6.33
CA GLY A 131 -2.31 -22.73 -5.11
C GLY A 131 -3.63 -22.12 -4.64
N VAL A 132 -4.10 -21.02 -5.25
CA VAL A 132 -5.46 -20.51 -5.04
C VAL A 132 -6.45 -21.38 -5.81
N ASP A 133 -7.40 -21.98 -5.10
CA ASP A 133 -8.40 -22.87 -5.69
C ASP A 133 -9.11 -22.23 -6.88
N GLY A 134 -9.10 -22.90 -8.03
CA GLY A 134 -9.76 -22.45 -9.24
C GLY A 134 -8.92 -21.58 -10.19
N LEU A 135 -7.74 -21.08 -9.79
CA LEU A 135 -6.81 -20.42 -10.71
C LEU A 135 -6.11 -21.45 -11.61
N GLY A 136 -5.55 -22.49 -11.00
CA GLY A 136 -4.89 -23.60 -11.69
C GLY A 136 -3.67 -23.19 -12.53
N ALA A 137 -3.18 -24.12 -13.34
CA ALA A 137 -1.91 -23.97 -14.07
C ALA A 137 -1.91 -22.89 -15.16
N ALA A 138 -3.06 -22.33 -15.52
CA ALA A 138 -3.17 -21.23 -16.49
C ALA A 138 -2.98 -19.84 -15.84
N TYR A 139 -2.75 -19.80 -14.53
CA TYR A 139 -2.48 -18.61 -13.75
C TYR A 139 -1.28 -17.81 -14.30
N LEU A 140 -1.42 -16.48 -14.28
CA LEU A 140 -0.35 -15.55 -14.64
C LEU A 140 0.19 -14.90 -13.37
N ALA A 141 1.39 -15.33 -12.97
CA ALA A 141 2.16 -14.70 -11.90
C ALA A 141 2.66 -13.34 -12.38
N SER A 142 1.87 -12.30 -12.12
CA SER A 142 2.24 -10.91 -12.31
C SER A 142 1.35 -10.03 -11.44
N ARG A 143 1.91 -8.92 -10.99
CA ARG A 143 1.18 -7.91 -10.24
C ARG A 143 0.09 -7.25 -11.07
N THR A 144 0.35 -7.08 -12.36
CA THR A 144 -0.54 -6.40 -13.31
C THR A 144 -1.62 -7.31 -13.86
N ALA A 145 -1.48 -8.62 -13.63
CA ALA A 145 -2.48 -9.60 -14.01
C ALA A 145 -3.68 -9.62 -13.06
N SER A 146 -3.64 -8.92 -11.92
CA SER A 146 -4.75 -8.90 -10.97
C SER A 146 -5.10 -7.47 -10.51
N ALA A 147 -6.38 -7.26 -10.18
CA ALA A 147 -6.89 -5.98 -9.68
C ALA A 147 -8.15 -6.21 -8.83
N HIS A 148 -8.62 -5.17 -8.15
CA HIS A 148 -9.89 -5.17 -7.43
C HIS A 148 -11.00 -4.51 -8.27
N ASP A 149 -12.10 -5.23 -8.52
CA ASP A 149 -13.35 -4.70 -9.04
C ASP A 149 -14.29 -4.36 -7.88
N ALA A 150 -14.33 -3.08 -7.50
CA ALA A 150 -15.17 -2.60 -6.41
C ALA A 150 -16.68 -2.73 -6.70
N ALA A 151 -17.11 -2.75 -7.97
CA ALA A 151 -18.53 -2.90 -8.32
C ALA A 151 -18.99 -4.36 -8.17
N ALA A 152 -18.09 -5.31 -8.41
CA ALA A 152 -18.33 -6.73 -8.20
C ALA A 152 -17.94 -7.24 -6.81
N ASP A 153 -17.30 -6.40 -6.00
CA ASP A 153 -16.67 -6.74 -4.71
C ASP A 153 -15.80 -8.01 -4.83
N ALA A 154 -14.88 -7.98 -5.81
CA ALA A 154 -14.09 -9.14 -6.17
C ALA A 154 -12.69 -8.78 -6.66
N VAL A 155 -11.71 -9.63 -6.32
CA VAL A 155 -10.40 -9.62 -6.95
C VAL A 155 -10.49 -10.35 -8.28
N VAL A 156 -10.15 -9.67 -9.36
CA VAL A 156 -10.12 -10.22 -10.71
C VAL A 156 -8.70 -10.54 -11.13
N THR A 157 -8.54 -11.60 -11.92
CA THR A 157 -7.23 -12.00 -12.42
C THR A 157 -7.30 -12.54 -13.85
N LEU A 158 -6.29 -12.22 -14.65
CA LEU A 158 -6.14 -12.67 -16.03
C LEU A 158 -5.42 -14.02 -16.07
N THR A 159 -5.88 -14.89 -16.95
CA THR A 159 -5.21 -16.17 -17.24
C THR A 159 -4.45 -16.10 -18.55
N SER A 160 -3.48 -16.98 -18.74
CA SER A 160 -2.70 -17.13 -19.99
C SER A 160 -3.57 -17.38 -21.23
N GLY A 161 -4.80 -17.88 -21.05
CA GLY A 161 -5.78 -18.07 -22.12
C GLY A 161 -6.66 -16.85 -22.42
N GLY A 162 -6.44 -15.70 -21.76
CA GLY A 162 -7.23 -14.48 -21.91
C GLY A 162 -8.59 -14.50 -21.20
N ALA A 163 -8.85 -15.53 -20.37
CA ALA A 163 -10.03 -15.56 -19.51
C ALA A 163 -9.78 -14.73 -18.25
N VAL A 164 -10.82 -14.06 -17.77
CA VAL A 164 -10.81 -13.33 -16.49
C VAL A 164 -11.52 -14.19 -15.45
N LEU A 165 -10.81 -14.48 -14.36
CA LEU A 165 -11.36 -15.12 -13.17
C LEU A 165 -11.63 -14.07 -12.10
N ALA A 166 -12.52 -14.38 -11.17
CA ALA A 166 -12.88 -13.54 -10.04
C ALA A 166 -12.90 -14.36 -8.75
N ILE A 167 -12.40 -13.76 -7.69
CA ILE A 167 -12.48 -14.24 -6.31
C ILE A 167 -13.30 -13.19 -5.55
N PRO A 168 -14.53 -13.51 -5.10
CA PRO A 168 -15.30 -12.59 -4.26
C PRO A 168 -14.48 -12.22 -3.02
N VAL A 169 -14.52 -10.95 -2.61
CA VAL A 169 -13.91 -10.52 -1.35
C VAL A 169 -14.54 -11.29 -0.18
N GLY A 170 -13.72 -11.84 0.69
CA GLY A 170 -14.13 -12.81 1.73
C GLY A 170 -14.14 -14.27 1.28
N GLY A 171 -13.75 -14.57 0.04
CA GLY A 171 -13.59 -15.93 -0.47
C GLY A 171 -12.15 -16.28 -0.85
N THR A 172 -11.86 -17.57 -1.00
CA THR A 172 -10.52 -18.07 -1.40
C THR A 172 -10.54 -18.86 -2.70
N THR A 173 -11.69 -18.94 -3.38
CA THR A 173 -11.87 -19.72 -4.61
C THR A 173 -12.14 -18.80 -5.79
N ALA A 174 -11.32 -18.92 -6.82
CA ALA A 174 -11.50 -18.26 -8.09
C ALA A 174 -12.53 -19.00 -8.96
N ARG A 175 -13.34 -18.24 -9.68
CA ARG A 175 -14.31 -18.74 -10.66
C ARG A 175 -14.29 -17.86 -11.91
N PRO A 176 -14.79 -18.34 -13.06
CA PRO A 176 -15.00 -17.46 -14.21
C PRO A 176 -15.78 -16.20 -13.80
N ALA A 177 -15.25 -15.02 -14.13
CA ALA A 177 -15.91 -13.77 -13.82
C ALA A 177 -17.24 -13.66 -14.59
N ALA A 178 -18.18 -12.89 -14.04
CA ALA A 178 -19.41 -12.56 -14.75
C ALA A 178 -19.08 -11.88 -16.10
N PRO A 179 -19.89 -12.06 -17.16
CA PRO A 179 -19.54 -11.58 -18.51
C PRO A 179 -19.24 -10.08 -18.59
N ASP A 180 -19.94 -9.26 -17.81
CA ASP A 180 -19.76 -7.82 -17.71
C ASP A 180 -18.44 -7.45 -17.00
N VAL A 181 -18.11 -8.13 -15.90
CA VAL A 181 -16.81 -7.99 -15.22
C VAL A 181 -15.66 -8.41 -16.12
N ALA A 182 -15.79 -9.56 -16.78
CA ALA A 182 -14.77 -10.06 -17.70
C ALA A 182 -14.55 -9.09 -18.88
N ALA A 183 -15.61 -8.50 -19.43
CA ALA A 183 -15.50 -7.52 -20.50
C ALA A 183 -14.82 -6.22 -20.03
N ARG A 184 -15.09 -5.78 -18.80
CA ARG A 184 -14.49 -4.58 -18.22
C ARG A 184 -12.97 -4.70 -18.06
N TRP A 185 -12.49 -5.88 -17.68
CA TRP A 185 -11.11 -6.08 -17.25
C TRP A 185 -10.19 -6.74 -18.27
N ARG A 186 -10.73 -7.41 -19.30
CA ARG A 186 -9.92 -8.19 -20.24
C ARG A 186 -8.80 -7.39 -20.91
N ASP A 187 -9.07 -6.13 -21.25
CA ASP A 187 -8.11 -5.26 -21.94
C ASP A 187 -7.36 -4.31 -20.98
N VAL A 188 -7.66 -4.41 -19.67
CA VAL A 188 -7.04 -3.60 -18.61
C VAL A 188 -5.95 -4.40 -17.89
N LEU A 189 -6.21 -5.68 -17.61
CA LEU A 189 -5.24 -6.58 -17.02
C LEU A 189 -4.18 -6.99 -18.05
N ASN A 190 -2.92 -7.06 -17.65
CA ASN A 190 -1.81 -7.45 -18.52
C ASN A 190 -0.75 -8.24 -17.72
N VAL A 191 0.38 -8.54 -18.35
CA VAL A 191 1.51 -9.26 -17.73
C VAL A 191 2.84 -8.55 -17.92
N ASP A 192 2.81 -7.29 -18.35
CA ASP A 192 4.02 -6.53 -18.57
C ASP A 192 4.63 -6.12 -17.22
N ASP A 193 5.98 -6.16 -17.14
CA ASP A 193 6.77 -5.80 -15.95
C ASP A 193 6.57 -4.33 -15.59
N ASP A 194 6.47 -3.51 -16.62
CA ASP A 194 5.85 -2.20 -16.53
C ASP A 194 4.35 -2.43 -16.71
N ARG A 195 3.60 -2.40 -15.61
CA ARG A 195 2.30 -1.73 -15.72
C ARG A 195 2.67 -0.41 -16.37
N ASP A 196 2.18 -0.09 -17.57
CA ASP A 196 2.55 1.14 -18.28
C ASP A 196 1.97 2.34 -17.50
N LEU A 197 2.57 2.59 -16.33
CA LEU A 197 2.17 3.49 -15.27
C LEU A 197 2.66 4.90 -15.60
N TYR A 198 3.66 4.99 -16.50
CA TYR A 198 4.36 6.18 -16.96
C TYR A 198 4.47 6.29 -18.49
N GLY A 199 3.92 5.35 -19.26
CA GLY A 199 4.00 5.37 -20.72
C GLY A 199 3.28 6.54 -21.35
N SER A 200 3.90 7.05 -22.41
CA SER A 200 3.37 8.07 -23.30
C SER A 200 2.15 7.63 -24.13
N GLU A 201 1.52 6.49 -23.81
CA GLU A 201 0.37 5.94 -24.53
C GLU A 201 -0.88 5.88 -23.63
N SER A 202 -2.01 6.27 -24.20
CA SER A 202 -3.27 6.48 -23.48
C SER A 202 -3.91 5.15 -23.04
N GLY A 203 -3.57 4.68 -21.84
CA GLY A 203 -4.34 3.69 -21.07
C GLY A 203 -5.06 4.38 -19.92
N THR A 204 -6.39 4.50 -19.99
CA THR A 204 -7.20 5.18 -18.96
C THR A 204 -7.75 4.14 -17.97
N THR A 205 -7.30 4.16 -16.71
CA THR A 205 -8.05 3.51 -15.62
C THR A 205 -9.15 4.47 -15.16
N SER A 206 -10.25 4.55 -15.92
CA SER A 206 -11.42 5.32 -15.49
C SER A 206 -12.09 4.59 -14.32
N LYS A 207 -11.81 5.03 -13.08
CA LYS A 207 -12.73 4.79 -11.96
C LYS A 207 -13.88 5.80 -12.08
N THR A 208 -15.12 5.36 -11.87
CA THR A 208 -16.29 6.25 -11.92
C THR A 208 -16.79 6.40 -10.48
N ALA A 209 -16.78 7.61 -9.94
CA ALA A 209 -17.50 7.92 -8.72
C ALA A 209 -18.93 8.33 -9.09
N LEU A 210 -19.91 7.69 -8.48
CA LEU A 210 -21.31 8.09 -8.56
C LEU A 210 -21.54 9.24 -7.59
N THR A 211 -22.01 10.38 -8.07
CA THR A 211 -22.50 11.45 -7.21
C THR A 211 -23.86 11.05 -6.60
N ALA A 212 -24.25 11.71 -5.49
CA ALA A 212 -25.49 11.40 -4.78
C ALA A 212 -26.77 11.61 -5.62
N ASP A 213 -26.70 12.36 -6.72
CA ASP A 213 -27.77 12.59 -7.68
C ASP A 213 -27.73 11.63 -8.89
N GLY A 214 -26.83 10.64 -8.89
CA GLY A 214 -26.71 9.63 -9.93
C GLY A 214 -26.00 10.11 -11.19
N ALA A 215 -25.36 11.27 -11.18
CA ALA A 215 -24.49 11.68 -12.27
C ALA A 215 -23.19 10.86 -12.26
N SER A 216 -22.73 10.50 -13.46
CA SER A 216 -21.45 9.83 -13.67
C SER A 216 -20.41 10.92 -13.93
N LEU A 217 -19.47 11.11 -13.00
CA LEU A 217 -18.28 11.94 -13.26
C LEU A 217 -17.23 11.06 -13.97
N SER A 218 -16.94 11.37 -15.23
CA SER A 218 -15.92 10.67 -16.00
C SER A 218 -14.53 11.19 -15.58
N LEU A 219 -13.76 10.36 -14.86
CA LEU A 219 -12.44 10.70 -14.35
C LEU A 219 -11.38 10.46 -15.43
N ASN A 220 -10.58 11.50 -15.74
CA ASN A 220 -9.39 11.39 -16.59
C ASN A 220 -8.15 11.42 -15.69
N THR A 221 -7.58 10.26 -15.43
CA THR A 221 -6.31 10.10 -14.72
C THR A 221 -5.17 10.30 -15.71
N TRP A 222 -4.37 11.37 -15.55
CA TRP A 222 -3.06 11.47 -16.20
C TRP A 222 -2.03 10.85 -15.28
N GLY A 223 -1.51 9.69 -15.66
CA GLY A 223 -0.74 8.85 -14.76
C GLY A 223 -1.66 8.00 -13.88
N THR A 224 -1.23 6.78 -13.65
CA THR A 224 -1.92 5.68 -12.94
C THR A 224 -2.03 5.88 -11.42
N ARG A 225 -1.94 7.14 -10.99
CA ARG A 225 -1.96 7.53 -9.59
C ARG A 225 -3.43 7.69 -9.15
N THR A 226 -3.75 7.06 -8.04
CA THR A 226 -5.05 6.99 -7.36
C THR A 226 -5.81 8.33 -7.33
N ASP A 227 -7.05 8.37 -7.84
CA ASP A 227 -8.09 9.33 -7.45
C ASP A 227 -7.67 10.82 -7.28
N PHE A 228 -6.80 11.34 -8.17
CA PHE A 228 -6.52 12.78 -8.23
C PHE A 228 -7.49 13.51 -9.14
N PHE A 229 -7.79 14.74 -8.76
CA PHE A 229 -8.60 15.76 -9.38
C PHE A 229 -7.67 16.93 -9.65
N VAL A 230 -7.73 17.49 -10.84
CA VAL A 230 -7.15 18.80 -11.11
C VAL A 230 -8.23 19.82 -10.80
N LEU A 231 -8.06 20.58 -9.72
CA LEU A 231 -8.85 21.77 -9.45
C LEU A 231 -8.08 22.96 -10.04
N ASP A 232 -8.41 23.31 -11.28
CA ASP A 232 -7.87 24.51 -11.93
C ASP A 232 -8.36 25.76 -11.19
N THR A 233 -7.56 26.19 -10.22
CA THR A 233 -7.82 27.34 -9.35
C THR A 233 -6.86 28.50 -9.64
N ALA A 234 -6.29 28.56 -10.85
CA ALA A 234 -5.23 29.50 -11.28
C ALA A 234 -3.89 29.39 -10.51
N ALA A 235 -3.84 28.65 -9.40
CA ALA A 235 -2.64 27.98 -8.89
C ALA A 235 -2.72 26.52 -9.35
N GLU A 236 -1.63 25.96 -9.86
CA GLU A 236 -1.55 24.54 -10.26
C GLU A 236 -1.74 23.65 -9.03
N ARG A 237 -2.99 23.39 -8.64
CA ARG A 237 -3.37 22.53 -7.53
C ARG A 237 -3.86 21.20 -8.07
N TYR A 238 -3.20 20.14 -7.64
CA TYR A 238 -3.65 18.78 -7.80
C TYR A 238 -4.40 18.42 -6.51
N GLY A 239 -5.22 17.39 -6.49
CA GLY A 239 -5.92 17.06 -5.24
C GLY A 239 -6.55 15.71 -5.27
N VAL A 240 -6.57 15.04 -4.14
CA VAL A 240 -7.30 13.79 -3.97
C VAL A 240 -8.70 14.19 -3.50
N ALA A 241 -9.77 13.94 -4.27
CA ALA A 241 -11.12 14.06 -3.73
C ALA A 241 -11.47 12.77 -2.98
N ALA A 242 -10.63 12.46 -2.02
CA ALA A 242 -10.99 11.61 -0.92
C ALA A 242 -11.57 12.53 0.16
N GLY A 243 -12.61 12.06 0.86
CA GLY A 243 -13.31 12.76 1.93
C GLY A 243 -14.62 13.40 1.49
N HIS A 244 -15.02 13.36 0.21
CA HIS A 244 -16.24 14.06 -0.23
C HIS A 244 -17.49 13.53 0.50
N GLY A 245 -17.60 12.20 0.62
CA GLY A 245 -18.65 11.57 1.43
C GLY A 245 -18.57 11.89 2.94
N ALA A 246 -17.41 12.36 3.39
CA ALA A 246 -17.12 12.79 4.75
C ALA A 246 -17.26 14.31 4.97
N GLY A 247 -17.59 15.08 3.92
CA GLY A 247 -17.78 16.53 3.99
C GLY A 247 -16.50 17.37 3.91
N PHE A 248 -15.36 16.81 3.50
CA PHE A 248 -14.11 17.55 3.24
C PHE A 248 -13.41 17.05 1.97
N LEU A 249 -12.34 17.71 1.52
CA LEU A 249 -11.47 17.22 0.46
C LEU A 249 -10.00 17.33 0.89
N VAL A 250 -9.12 16.47 0.38
CA VAL A 250 -7.67 16.56 0.60
C VAL A 250 -6.95 16.97 -0.67
N LEU A 251 -6.52 18.22 -0.80
CA LEU A 251 -5.83 18.72 -1.99
C LEU A 251 -4.31 18.64 -1.85
N GLU A 252 -3.60 18.26 -2.92
CA GLU A 252 -2.14 18.21 -2.98
C GLU A 252 -1.63 19.38 -3.85
N THR A 253 -1.00 20.37 -3.21
CA THR A 253 -0.29 21.42 -3.92
C THR A 253 1.15 20.96 -4.16
N LEU A 254 1.56 20.90 -5.42
CA LEU A 254 2.94 20.56 -5.79
C LEU A 254 3.82 21.79 -5.59
N ASP A 255 4.41 21.93 -4.41
CA ASP A 255 5.44 22.92 -4.15
C ASP A 255 6.80 22.27 -4.38
N VAL A 256 7.63 22.76 -5.30
CA VAL A 256 8.97 22.16 -5.48
C VAL A 256 9.86 22.61 -4.30
N PRO A 257 10.50 21.69 -3.53
CA PRO A 257 10.71 20.27 -3.81
C PRO A 257 9.75 19.27 -3.11
N GLN A 258 8.80 19.73 -2.29
CA GLN A 258 7.92 18.87 -1.48
C GLN A 258 6.45 19.30 -1.60
N SER A 259 5.55 18.34 -1.82
CA SER A 259 4.12 18.58 -1.87
C SER A 259 3.52 19.02 -0.53
N THR A 260 2.43 19.78 -0.58
CA THR A 260 1.62 20.17 0.59
C THR A 260 0.21 19.60 0.44
N LEU A 261 -0.24 18.79 1.40
CA LEU A 261 -1.64 18.39 1.52
C LEU A 261 -2.45 19.44 2.27
N SER A 262 -3.70 19.63 1.87
CA SER A 262 -4.64 20.56 2.49
C SER A 262 -6.00 19.92 2.67
N VAL A 263 -6.53 19.89 3.89
CA VAL A 263 -7.94 19.61 4.14
C VAL A 263 -8.72 20.89 3.83
N VAL A 264 -9.64 20.81 2.87
CA VAL A 264 -10.45 21.96 2.45
C VAL A 264 -11.94 21.69 2.64
N ASP A 265 -12.68 22.75 2.94
CA ASP A 265 -14.14 22.75 2.87
C ASP A 265 -14.58 22.68 1.39
N PRO A 266 -15.43 21.72 0.98
CA PRO A 266 -15.83 21.56 -0.41
C PRO A 266 -16.71 22.72 -0.92
N ALA A 267 -17.31 23.53 -0.05
CA ALA A 267 -18.15 24.67 -0.42
C ALA A 267 -17.32 25.94 -0.69
N THR A 268 -16.22 26.15 0.05
CA THR A 268 -15.40 27.38 -0.05
C THR A 268 -14.04 27.15 -0.70
N PHE A 269 -13.57 25.91 -0.73
CA PHE A 269 -12.20 25.52 -1.10
C PHE A 269 -11.10 26.21 -0.27
N GLU A 270 -11.47 26.76 0.90
CA GLU A 270 -10.50 27.33 1.83
C GLU A 270 -9.81 26.20 2.62
N PRO A 271 -8.47 26.21 2.71
CA PRO A 271 -7.74 25.24 3.52
C PRO A 271 -7.95 25.50 5.00
N ALA A 272 -8.50 24.49 5.70
CA ALA A 272 -8.64 24.50 7.15
C ALA A 272 -7.37 24.00 7.84
N HIS A 273 -6.74 22.98 7.25
CA HIS A 273 -5.50 22.38 7.73
C HIS A 273 -4.56 22.11 6.58
N THR A 274 -3.26 22.30 6.79
CA THR A 274 -2.22 22.00 5.81
C THR A 274 -1.19 21.07 6.43
N TYR A 275 -0.66 20.17 5.63
CA TYR A 275 0.31 19.18 6.00
C TYR A 275 1.39 19.11 4.93
N ARG A 276 2.65 19.31 5.32
CA ARG A 276 3.76 19.21 4.38
C ARG A 276 4.14 17.75 4.26
N LEU A 277 4.04 17.19 3.06
CA LEU A 277 4.46 15.81 2.83
C LEU A 277 5.99 15.74 2.94
N PRO A 278 6.53 14.85 3.80
CA PRO A 278 7.97 14.66 3.88
C PRO A 278 8.51 14.01 2.61
N GLY A 279 7.82 12.99 2.10
CA GLY A 279 8.14 12.28 0.87
C GLY A 279 7.12 12.48 -0.26
N SER A 280 7.19 11.58 -1.25
CA SER A 280 6.23 11.55 -2.35
C SER A 280 4.98 10.79 -1.95
N LEU A 281 3.80 11.38 -2.19
CA LEU A 281 2.53 10.69 -1.99
C LEU A 281 2.46 9.45 -2.88
N ARG A 282 2.27 8.27 -2.28
CA ARG A 282 2.17 6.99 -2.98
C ARG A 282 0.72 6.68 -3.33
N GLN A 283 -0.18 6.83 -2.36
CA GLN A 283 -1.59 6.54 -2.52
C GLN A 283 -2.44 7.41 -1.61
N ALA A 284 -3.70 7.64 -1.97
CA ALA A 284 -4.72 8.08 -1.04
C ALA A 284 -6.05 7.35 -1.28
N VAL A 285 -6.75 6.99 -0.20
CA VAL A 285 -8.03 6.27 -0.25
C VAL A 285 -9.01 6.77 0.81
N ASP A 286 -10.30 6.70 0.50
CA ASP A 286 -11.36 6.91 1.49
C ASP A 286 -11.41 5.76 2.51
N ALA A 287 -11.63 6.10 3.77
CA ALA A 287 -11.79 5.16 4.87
C ALA A 287 -13.06 5.46 5.70
N PRO A 288 -13.61 4.43 6.39
CA PRO A 288 -14.73 4.61 7.30
C PRO A 288 -14.48 5.70 8.35
N GLY A 289 -15.56 6.24 8.93
CA GLY A 289 -15.44 7.25 9.99
C GLY A 289 -15.05 8.65 9.49
N GLY A 290 -15.17 8.90 8.19
CA GLY A 290 -14.85 10.21 7.60
C GLY A 290 -13.35 10.49 7.59
N ARG A 291 -12.57 9.51 7.14
CA ARG A 291 -11.11 9.58 7.06
C ARG A 291 -10.67 9.43 5.61
N VAL A 292 -9.53 10.03 5.32
CA VAL A 292 -8.75 9.76 4.12
C VAL A 292 -7.41 9.22 4.60
N LEU A 293 -7.00 8.07 4.07
CA LEU A 293 -5.69 7.51 4.34
C LEU A 293 -4.77 7.88 3.19
N ILE A 294 -3.58 8.38 3.52
CA ILE A 294 -2.53 8.71 2.57
C ILE A 294 -1.31 7.89 2.94
N LEU A 295 -0.74 7.19 1.96
CA LEU A 295 0.49 6.44 2.11
C LEU A 295 1.63 7.23 1.49
N THR A 296 2.71 7.44 2.23
CA THR A 296 3.89 8.22 1.84
C THR A 296 5.13 7.67 2.56
N GLU A 297 6.28 8.29 2.36
CA GLU A 297 7.51 8.05 3.12
C GLU A 297 7.90 9.32 3.88
N ASN A 298 8.64 9.15 4.98
CA ASN A 298 9.28 10.24 5.70
C ASN A 298 10.66 10.58 5.11
N ASP A 299 11.36 11.55 5.70
CA ASP A 299 12.69 11.99 5.23
C ASP A 299 13.78 10.91 5.41
N ASP A 300 13.53 9.90 6.24
CA ASP A 300 14.40 8.75 6.51
C ASP A 300 14.03 7.52 5.67
N GLU A 301 13.23 7.70 4.61
CA GLU A 301 12.76 6.61 3.72
C GLU A 301 11.99 5.51 4.47
N THR A 302 11.29 5.88 5.55
CA THR A 302 10.39 5.00 6.31
C THR A 302 8.95 5.28 5.90
N GLY A 303 8.18 4.21 5.71
CA GLY A 303 6.78 4.26 5.34
C GLY A 303 5.94 4.98 6.37
N LEU A 304 5.02 5.80 5.91
CA LEU A 304 4.16 6.64 6.73
C LEU A 304 2.71 6.52 6.23
N LEU A 305 1.81 6.18 7.14
CA LEU A 305 0.38 6.24 6.95
C LEU A 305 -0.14 7.53 7.60
N VAL A 306 -0.57 8.47 6.76
CA VAL A 306 -1.17 9.73 7.19
C VAL A 306 -2.70 9.62 7.13
N VAL A 307 -3.36 9.81 8.27
CA VAL A 307 -4.81 9.85 8.38
C VAL A 307 -5.27 11.30 8.38
N ALA A 308 -5.95 11.71 7.32
CA ALA A 308 -6.59 13.01 7.22
C ALA A 308 -8.08 12.93 7.61
N THR A 309 -8.52 13.92 8.38
CA THR A 309 -9.92 14.15 8.76
C THR A 309 -10.25 15.62 8.56
N ALA A 310 -11.53 15.97 8.67
CA ALA A 310 -11.93 17.38 8.73
C ALA A 310 -11.22 18.19 9.82
N GLY A 311 -10.74 17.54 10.90
CA GLY A 311 -10.04 18.19 12.02
C GLY A 311 -8.51 18.26 11.90
N GLY A 312 -7.92 17.72 10.82
CA GLY A 312 -6.47 17.75 10.59
C GLY A 312 -5.89 16.40 10.20
N PHE A 313 -4.59 16.24 10.45
CA PHE A 313 -3.79 15.09 10.03
C PHE A 313 -3.19 14.37 11.25
N THR A 314 -3.04 13.06 11.16
CA THR A 314 -2.35 12.21 12.14
C THR A 314 -1.46 11.23 11.39
N GLU A 315 -0.31 10.91 11.95
CA GLU A 315 0.70 10.08 11.29
C GLU A 315 0.95 8.80 12.07
N PHE A 316 1.12 7.70 11.35
CA PHE A 316 1.53 6.41 11.90
C PHE A 316 2.67 5.84 11.04
N GLU A 317 3.73 5.37 11.68
CA GLU A 317 4.82 4.72 10.96
C GLU A 317 4.43 3.31 10.53
N VAL A 318 4.75 3.00 9.28
CA VAL A 318 4.53 1.69 8.68
C VAL A 318 5.87 0.95 8.68
N GLY A 319 5.90 -0.13 9.45
CA GLY A 319 7.05 -1.02 9.50
C GLY A 319 8.15 -0.64 10.50
N GLU A 320 7.86 0.17 11.51
CA GLU A 320 8.58 0.07 12.80
C GLU A 320 8.00 -1.12 13.58
N PRO A 321 8.65 -2.29 13.62
CA PRO A 321 8.26 -3.29 14.59
C PRO A 321 8.60 -2.72 15.96
N GLY A 322 7.59 -2.46 16.79
CA GLY A 322 7.83 -2.21 18.21
C GLY A 322 8.42 -3.45 18.86
N LEU A 323 9.74 -3.69 18.75
CA LEU A 323 10.53 -4.75 19.39
C LEU A 323 9.72 -6.01 19.77
N LEU A 324 9.04 -6.64 18.81
CA LEU A 324 8.35 -7.90 19.07
C LEU A 324 9.36 -9.05 18.94
N TRP A 325 10.00 -9.36 20.07
CA TRP A 325 10.78 -10.57 20.26
C TRP A 325 9.87 -11.82 20.23
N PHE A 326 10.24 -12.77 19.36
CA PHE A 326 9.93 -14.22 19.32
C PHE A 326 8.49 -14.71 19.53
#